data_AF-A0A2V8YWG6-F1
#
_entry.id   AF-A0A2V8YWG6-F1
#
_cell.length_a   1.000
_cell.length_b   1.000
_cell.length_c   1.000
_cell.angle_alpha   90.00
_cell.angle_beta   90.00
_cell.angle_gamma   90.00
#
_symmetry.space_group_name_H-M   'P 1'
#
loop_
_entity.id
_entity.type
_entity.pdbx_description
1 polymer ?
#
loop_
_entity_poly.entity_id
_entity_poly.type
_entity_poly.pdbx_seq_one_letter_code
_entity_poly.pdbx_strand_id
1 'polypeptide(L)' 'MTPKQRKLAYELITNPPPGSKLAAAKEWGVDLTLLYENLLRTPTERAQSFASIVRSFNALRAEEKKTALG' A
#
# COMPACT_ATOMS: atom_id res chain seq x y z
N MET A 1 -10.66 -1.04 13.17
CA MET A 1 -10.60 -2.51 13.05
C MET A 1 -10.08 -3.09 14.36
N THR A 2 -10.81 -4.03 14.97
CA THR A 2 -10.37 -4.67 16.22
C THR A 2 -9.15 -5.57 15.99
N PRO A 3 -8.35 -5.91 17.02
CA PRO A 3 -7.20 -6.81 16.86
C PRO A 3 -7.54 -8.15 16.20
N LYS A 4 -8.70 -8.74 16.55
CA LYS A 4 -9.18 -9.99 15.95
C LYS A 4 -9.47 -9.84 14.45
N GLN A 5 -10.15 -8.76 14.06
CA GLN A 5 -10.43 -8.48 12.66
C GLN A 5 -9.15 -8.24 11.85
N ARG A 6 -8.14 -7.58 12.45
CA ARG A 6 -6.83 -7.37 11.80
C ARG A 6 -6.15 -8.69 11.46
N LYS A 7 -6.07 -9.59 12.45
CA LYS A 7 -5.48 -10.92 12.27
C LYS A 7 -6.18 -11.69 11.17
N LEU A 8 -7.52 -11.75 11.22
CA LEU A 8 -8.33 -12.46 10.22
C LEU A 8 -8.14 -11.88 8.80
N ALA A 9 -8.16 -10.54 8.66
CA ALA A 9 -7.96 -9.89 7.36
C ALA A 9 -6.58 -10.21 6.78
N TYR A 10 -5.53 -10.16 7.61
CA TYR A 10 -4.17 -10.49 7.18
C TYR A 10 -4.04 -11.96 6.75
N GLU A 11 -4.62 -12.89 7.51
CA GLU A 11 -4.63 -14.31 7.17
C GLU A 11 -5.33 -14.57 5.84
N LEU A 12 -6.50 -13.98 5.62
CA LEU A 12 -7.27 -14.12 4.37
C LEU A 12 -6.58 -13.48 3.16
N ILE A 13 -5.88 -12.36 3.34
CA ILE A 13 -5.13 -11.72 2.25
C ILE A 13 -3.89 -12.55 1.88
N THR A 14 -3.20 -13.09 2.89
CA THR A 14 -1.96 -13.86 2.67
C THR A 14 -2.26 -15.23 2.06
N ASN A 15 -3.30 -15.90 2.58
CA ASN A 15 -3.79 -17.21 2.14
C ASN A 15 -5.27 -17.11 1.73
N PRO A 16 -5.55 -16.54 0.54
CA PRO A 16 -6.92 -16.38 0.10
C PRO A 16 -7.58 -17.74 -0.15
N PRO A 17 -8.83 -17.95 0.31
CA PRO A 17 -9.58 -19.15 -0.03
C PRO A 17 -9.69 -19.33 -1.55
N PRO A 18 -9.50 -20.54 -2.08
CA PRO A 18 -9.64 -20.81 -3.52
C PRO A 18 -11.00 -20.35 -4.07
N GLY A 19 -10.99 -19.73 -5.25
CA GLY A 19 -12.20 -19.20 -5.90
C GLY A 19 -12.80 -17.94 -5.26
N SER A 20 -12.21 -17.41 -4.19
CA SER A 20 -12.65 -16.15 -3.58
C SER A 20 -12.25 -14.93 -4.42
N LYS A 21 -12.90 -13.79 -4.17
CA LYS A 21 -12.48 -12.50 -4.75
C LYS A 21 -11.07 -12.09 -4.32
N LEU A 22 -10.61 -12.54 -3.15
CA LEU A 22 -9.24 -12.29 -2.68
C LEU A 22 -8.22 -13.08 -3.51
N ALA A 23 -8.56 -14.32 -3.87
CA ALA A 23 -7.74 -15.14 -4.76
C ALA A 23 -7.67 -14.49 -6.16
N ALA A 24 -8.81 -14.06 -6.70
CA ALA A 24 -8.85 -13.33 -7.97
C ALA A 24 -8.04 -12.02 -7.91
N ALA A 25 -8.18 -11.22 -6.85
CA ALA A 25 -7.39 -9.99 -6.70
C ALA A 25 -5.88 -10.26 -6.75
N LYS A 26 -5.41 -11.34 -6.10
CA LYS A 26 -4.00 -11.76 -6.13
C LYS A 26 -3.56 -12.19 -7.53
N GLU A 27 -4.38 -12.96 -8.26
CA GLU A 27 -4.10 -13.37 -9.64
C GLU A 27 -3.99 -12.17 -10.60
N TRP A 28 -4.80 -11.14 -10.38
CA TRP A 28 -4.80 -9.90 -11.17
C TRP A 28 -3.71 -8.90 -10.74
N GLY A 29 -2.88 -9.24 -9.76
CA GLY A 29 -1.80 -8.38 -9.27
C GLY A 29 -2.27 -7.21 -8.41
N VAL A 30 -3.49 -7.25 -7.87
CA VAL A 30 -3.98 -6.24 -6.93
C VAL A 30 -3.31 -6.45 -5.57
N ASP A 31 -2.51 -5.48 -5.15
CA ASP A 31 -1.86 -5.50 -3.84
C ASP A 31 -2.85 -5.13 -2.72
N LEU A 32 -3.45 -6.17 -2.11
CA LEU A 32 -4.32 -6.04 -0.97
C LEU A 32 -3.56 -5.80 0.35
N THR A 33 -2.25 -6.05 0.40
CA THR A 33 -1.42 -5.76 1.58
C THR A 33 -1.29 -4.26 1.80
N LEU A 34 -1.14 -3.49 0.72
CA LEU A 34 -1.15 -2.02 0.78
C LEU A 34 -2.48 -1.46 1.30
N LEU A 35 -3.60 -2.05 0.87
CA LEU A 35 -4.92 -1.70 1.39
C LEU A 35 -5.02 -2.00 2.89
N TYR A 36 -4.59 -3.19 3.30
CA TYR A 36 -4.57 -3.60 4.71
C TYR A 36 -3.75 -2.63 5.58
N GLU A 37 -2.53 -2.28 5.17
CA GLU A 37 -1.70 -1.31 5.91
C GLU A 37 -2.39 0.05 6.07
N ASN A 38 -3.06 0.54 5.03
CA ASN A 38 -3.79 1.80 5.09
C ASN A 38 -4.99 1.76 6.04
N LEU A 39 -5.59 0.59 6.26
CA LEU A 39 -6.64 0.40 7.26
C LEU A 39 -6.10 0.35 8.69
N LEU A 40 -4.80 0.09 8.87
CA LEU A 40 -4.14 0.14 10.18
C LEU A 40 -3.77 1.55 10.61
N ARG A 41 -3.49 2.42 9.63
CA ARG A 41 -3.14 3.82 9.86
C ARG A 41 -4.37 4.66 10.24
N THR A 42 -4.17 5.56 11.19
CA THR A 42 -5.09 6.68 11.45
C THR A 42 -5.17 7.60 10.22
N PRO A 43 -6.21 8.43 10.09
CA PRO A 43 -6.29 9.42 9.01
C PRO A 43 -5.05 10.32 8.92
N THR A 44 -4.51 10.75 10.07
CA THR A 44 -3.30 11.58 10.13
C THR A 44 -2.07 10.83 9.62
N GLU A 45 -1.85 9.59 10.05
CA GLU A 45 -0.72 8.77 9.58
C GLU A 45 -0.80 8.50 8.08
N ARG A 46 -2.01 8.30 7.53
CA ARG A 46 -2.20 8.19 6.08
C ARG A 46 -1.79 9.47 5.35
N ALA A 47 -2.24 10.63 5.83
CA ALA A 47 -1.87 11.91 5.22
C ALA A 47 -0.35 12.16 5.28
N GLN A 48 0.29 11.81 6.41
CA GLN A 48 1.74 11.91 6.57
C GLN A 48 2.49 10.98 5.62
N SER A 49 2.03 9.72 5.48
CA SER A 49 2.61 8.75 4.53
C SER A 49 2.53 9.26 3.09
N PHE A 50 1.36 9.77 2.68
CA PHE A 50 1.18 10.35 1.34
C PHE A 50 2.08 11.57 1.12
N ALA A 51 2.14 12.49 2.08
CA ALA A 51 3.02 13.64 2.01
C ALA A 51 4.51 13.24 1.90
N SER A 52 4.91 12.16 2.57
CA SER A 52 6.27 11.61 2.46
C SER A 52 6.56 11.09 1.06
N ILE A 53 5.64 10.32 0.48
CA ILE A 53 5.77 9.79 -0.89
C ILE A 53 5.91 10.93 -1.90
N VAL A 54 5.05 11.96 -1.81
CA VAL A 54 5.12 13.14 -2.70
C VAL A 54 6.48 13.83 -2.61
N ARG A 55 7.04 14.00 -1.40
CA ARG A 55 8.38 14.58 -1.23
C ARG A 55 9.46 13.73 -1.90
N SER A 56 9.42 12.40 -1.73
CA SER A 56 10.36 11.48 -2.38
C SER A 56 10.30 11.56 -3.90
N PHE A 57 9.10 11.58 -4.50
CA PHE A 57 8.95 11.72 -5.96
C PHE A 57 9.45 13.07 -6.47
N ASN A 58 9.22 14.16 -5.74
CA ASN A 58 9.74 15.47 -6.11
C ASN A 58 11.27 15.51 -6.08
N ALA A 59 11.89 14.84 -5.10
CA ALA A 59 13.34 14.72 -5.03
C ALA A 59 13.91 13.94 -6.22
N LEU A 60 13.32 12.78 -6.56
CA LEU A 60 13.73 11.99 -7.72
C LEU A 60 13.66 12.81 -9.03
N ARG A 61 12.54 13.52 -9.24
CA ARG A 61 12.38 14.39 -10.42
C ARG A 61 13.39 15.53 -10.47
N ALA A 62 13.78 16.07 -9.31
CA ALA A 62 14.77 17.14 -9.26
C ALA A 62 16.17 16.62 -9.66
N GLU A 63 16.53 15.40 -9.22
CA GLU A 63 17.79 14.75 -9.61
C GLU A 63 17.82 14.41 -11.11
N GLU A 64 16.74 13.84 -11.66
CA GLU A 64 16.64 13.59 -13.12
C GLU A 64 16.89 14.85 -13.94
N LYS A 65 16.32 16.00 -13.53
CA LYS A 65 16.52 17.28 -14.21
C LYS A 65 17.97 17.76 -14.14
N LYS A 66 18.68 17.55 -13.03
CA LYS A 66 20.10 17.92 -12.91
C LYS A 66 20.96 17.09 -13.85
N THR A 67 20.73 15.77 -13.89
CA THR A 67 21.48 14.85 -14.76
C THR A 67 21.22 15.10 -16.25
N ALA A 68 20.02 15.56 -16.62
CA ALA A 68 19.69 15.86 -18.01
C ALA A 68 20.26 17.20 -18.53
N LEU A 69 20.76 18.07 -17.64
CA LEU A 69 21.29 19.40 -17.96
C LEU A 69 22.83 19.50 -17.82
N GLY A 70 23.50 18.41 -17.43
CA GLY A 70 24.96 18.29 -17.36
C GLY A 70 25.48 17.37 -18.45
#